data_AF-A0A519VVX5-F1
#
_entry.id   AF-A0A519VVX5-F1
#
_cell.length_a   1.000
_cell.length_b   1.000
_cell.length_c   1.000
_cell.angle_alpha   90.00
_cell.angle_beta   90.00
_cell.angle_gamma   90.00
#
_symmetry.space_group_name_H-M   'P 1'
#
loop_
_entity.id
_entity.type
_entity.pdbx_description
1 polymer ?
#
loop_
_entity_poly.entity_id
_entity_poly.type
_entity_poly.pdbx_seq_one_letter_code
_entity_poly.pdbx_strand_id
1 'polypeptide(L)' 'MAAGGIFDHRTIKAVFTLGAAGAQLGSYFLAAAESAASEVYKEHVLSSTDTSTELTLA' A
#
# COMPACT_ATOMS: atom_id res chain seq x y z
N MET A 1 -11.84 8.76 -5.87
CA MET A 1 -11.24 7.54 -5.29
C MET A 1 -10.09 7.98 -4.39
N ALA A 2 -9.85 7.32 -3.26
CA ALA A 2 -8.72 7.61 -2.38
C ALA A 2 -7.55 6.63 -2.64
N ALA A 3 -6.31 7.08 -2.46
CA ALA A 3 -5.12 6.29 -2.66
C ALA A 3 -4.04 6.69 -1.63
N GLY A 4 -3.16 5.74 -1.29
CA GLY A 4 -2.06 5.95 -0.34
C GLY A 4 -2.45 5.62 1.10
N GLY A 5 -1.62 4.85 1.80
CA GLY A 5 -1.83 4.50 3.22
C GLY A 5 -3.04 3.60 3.51
N ILE A 6 -3.58 2.89 2.50
CA ILE A 6 -4.74 2.00 2.63
C ILE A 6 -4.28 0.55 2.56
N PHE A 7 -4.49 -0.21 3.63
CA PHE A 7 -3.92 -1.57 3.77
C PHE A 7 -4.72 -2.50 4.71
N ASP A 8 -5.80 -2.04 5.33
CA ASP A 8 -6.64 -2.87 6.20
C ASP A 8 -8.11 -2.41 6.20
N HIS A 9 -8.97 -3.14 6.92
CA HIS A 9 -10.39 -2.81 7.02
C HIS A 9 -10.65 -1.42 7.64
N ARG A 10 -9.76 -0.94 8.53
CA ARG A 10 -9.92 0.37 9.20
C ARG A 10 -9.66 1.51 8.22
N THR A 11 -8.58 1.42 7.47
CA THR A 11 -8.22 2.39 6.44
C THR A 11 -9.23 2.39 5.29
N ILE A 12 -9.74 1.21 4.89
CA ILE A 12 -10.85 1.12 3.93
C ILE A 12 -12.11 1.82 4.45
N LYS A 13 -12.51 1.57 5.71
CA LYS A 13 -13.66 2.26 6.32
C LYS A 13 -13.45 3.77 6.37
N ALA A 14 -12.24 4.23 6.72
CA ALA A 14 -11.91 5.64 6.75
C ALA A 14 -12.08 6.29 5.36
N VAL A 15 -11.63 5.64 4.29
CA VAL A 15 -11.81 6.11 2.91
C VAL A 15 -13.28 6.39 2.58
N PHE A 16 -14.18 5.45 2.89
CA PHE A 16 -15.61 5.65 2.63
C PHE A 16 -16.25 6.67 3.59
N THR A 17 -15.79 6.73 4.84
CA THR A 17 -16.26 7.73 5.81
C THR A 17 -15.91 9.16 5.36
N LEU A 18 -14.77 9.33 4.69
CA LEU A 18 -14.33 10.59 4.10
C LEU A 18 -15.02 10.93 2.76
N GLY A 19 -16.00 10.12 2.32
CA GLY A 19 -16.82 10.39 1.13
C GLY A 19 -16.21 9.92 -0.19
N ALA A 20 -15.15 9.11 -0.17
CA ALA A 20 -14.61 8.56 -1.40
C ALA A 20 -15.52 7.46 -1.98
N ALA A 21 -15.72 7.48 -3.29
CA ALA A 21 -16.47 6.43 -4.00
C ALA A 21 -15.72 5.09 -4.15
N GLY A 22 -14.45 5.03 -3.74
CA GLY A 22 -13.62 3.83 -3.88
C GLY A 22 -12.19 4.06 -3.40
N ALA A 23 -11.47 2.97 -3.19
CA ALA A 23 -10.09 2.94 -2.72
C ALA A 23 -9.18 2.29 -3.77
N GLN A 24 -7.97 2.81 -3.92
CA GLN A 24 -6.91 2.20 -4.72
C GLN A 24 -5.75 1.81 -3.79
N LEU A 25 -5.40 0.52 -3.82
CA LEU A 25 -4.34 -0.05 -3.01
C LEU A 25 -3.18 -0.44 -3.93
N GLY A 26 -2.00 0.12 -3.67
CA GLY A 26 -0.77 -0.19 -4.41
C GLY A 26 0.14 -1.09 -3.57
N SER A 27 0.88 -0.49 -2.64
CA SER A 27 1.91 -1.18 -1.85
C SER A 27 1.43 -2.46 -1.15
N TYR A 28 0.17 -2.50 -0.71
CA TYR A 28 -0.43 -3.69 -0.09
C TYR A 28 -0.42 -4.92 -1.01
N PHE A 29 -0.70 -4.74 -2.30
CA PHE A 29 -0.77 -5.85 -3.26
C PHE A 29 0.61 -6.28 -3.81
N LEU A 30 1.69 -5.57 -3.50
CA LEU A 30 3.04 -5.96 -3.93
C LEU A 30 3.44 -7.33 -3.39
N ALA A 31 3.01 -7.67 -2.17
CA ALA A 31 3.32 -8.93 -1.50
C ALA A 31 2.40 -10.10 -1.92
N ALA A 32 1.43 -9.88 -2.81
CA ALA A 32 0.58 -10.97 -3.32
C ALA A 32 1.40 -12.01 -4.11
N ALA A 33 0.96 -13.26 -4.10
CA ALA A 33 1.65 -14.34 -4.82
C ALA A 33 1.65 -14.11 -6.33
N GLU A 34 0.59 -13.50 -6.85
CA GLU A 34 0.38 -13.16 -8.26
C GLU A 34 1.16 -11.91 -8.70
N SER A 35 1.72 -11.15 -7.76
CA SER A 35 2.53 -9.96 -8.05
C SER A 35 3.82 -10.37 -8.75
N ALA A 36 4.09 -9.75 -9.90
CA ALA A 36 5.32 -9.92 -10.67
C ALA A 36 6.54 -9.19 -10.06
N ALA A 37 6.40 -8.59 -8.87
CA ALA A 37 7.53 -8.03 -8.14
C ALA A 37 8.59 -9.10 -7.84
N SER A 38 9.87 -8.71 -7.84
CA SER A 38 10.94 -9.62 -7.44
C SER A 38 10.80 -10.03 -5.98
N GLU A 39 11.24 -11.24 -5.65
CA GLU A 39 11.18 -11.74 -4.27
C GLU A 39 11.96 -10.83 -3.31
N VAL A 40 13.12 -10.33 -3.73
CA VAL A 40 13.90 -9.33 -2.98
C VAL A 40 13.06 -8.08 -2.69
N TYR A 41 12.31 -7.57 -3.66
CA TYR A 41 11.45 -6.40 -3.47
C TYR A 41 10.28 -6.70 -2.52
N LYS A 42 9.65 -7.88 -2.63
CA LYS A 42 8.60 -8.32 -1.71
C LYS A 42 9.12 -8.45 -0.28
N GLU A 43 10.30 -9.05 -0.09
CA GLU A 43 10.96 -9.17 1.22
C GLU A 43 11.28 -7.81 1.83
N HIS A 44 11.76 -6.84 1.03
CA HIS A 44 11.97 -5.47 1.49
C HIS A 44 10.65 -4.80 1.92
N VAL A 45 9.57 -4.98 1.15
CA VAL A 45 8.24 -4.45 1.53
C VAL A 45 7.74 -5.09 2.83
N LEU A 46 7.90 -6.40 2.99
CA LEU A 46 7.45 -7.14 4.18
C LEU A 46 8.26 -6.82 5.45
N SER A 47 9.54 -6.50 5.29
CA SER A 47 10.44 -6.13 6.40
C SER A 47 10.47 -4.63 6.71
N SER A 48 9.76 -3.81 5.92
CA SER A 48 9.68 -2.35 6.12
C SER A 48 8.87 -1.98 7.37
N THR A 49 9.24 -0.86 7.98
CA THR A 49 8.53 -0.21 9.09
C THR A 49 7.86 1.08 8.62
N ASP A 50 7.12 1.76 9.50
CA ASP A 50 6.41 3.00 9.16
C ASP A 50 7.33 4.16 8.73
N THR A 51 8.61 4.11 9.10
CA THR A 51 9.63 5.12 8.74
C THR A 51 10.58 4.67 7.63
N SER A 52 10.31 3.56 6.94
CA SER A 52 11.24 2.98 5.96
C SER A 52 11.16 3.61 4.56
N THR A 53 10.22 4.53 4.31
CA THR A 53 10.06 5.17 3.00
C THR A 53 10.62 6.59 2.98
N GLU A 54 11.34 6.93 1.92
CA GLU A 54 11.85 8.28 1.70
C GLU A 54 11.42 8.81 0.33
N LEU A 55 11.25 10.13 0.24
CA LEU A 55 11.03 10.81 -1.03
C LEU A 55 12.39 11.08 -1.69
N THR A 56 12.58 10.53 -2.88
CA THR A 56 13.73 10.82 -3.73
C THR A 56 13.26 11.33 -5.09
N LEU A 57 14.03 12.23 -5.71
CA LEU A 57 13.79 12.69 -7.07
C LEU A 57 14.60 11.81 -8.03
N ALA A 58 14.02 11.49 -9.18
CA ALA A 58 14.73 10.81 -10.26
C ALA A 58 15.57 11.80 -11.08
#